data_AF-A0A961EJ77-F1
#
_entry.id   AF-A0A961EJ77-F1
#
_cell.length_a   1.000
_cell.length_b   1.000
_cell.length_c   1.000
_cell.angle_alpha   90.00
_cell.angle_beta   90.00
_cell.angle_gamma   90.00
#
_symmetry.space_group_name_H-M   'P 1'
#
loop_
_entity.id
_entity.type
_entity.pdbx_description
1 polymer ?
#
loop_
_entity_poly.entity_id
_entity_poly.type
_entity_poly.pdbx_seq_one_letter_code
_entity_poly.pdbx_strand_id
1 'polypeptide(L)'
;MPDFAYEDMLPIGEDTTTYRLLTSDGVEAVTGPDGTEFLRVSDEAMRLLAETAMHDIAHYLRPAHLAQLRKILDDPDASNNDKFVALDLLKNANISAGGVLPMCQDTG
;
A
#
# COMPACT_ATOMS: atom_id res chain seq x y z
N MET A 1 -39.72 17.04 18.10
CA MET A 1 -38.28 17.20 17.80
C MET A 1 -38.03 16.51 16.47
N PRO A 2 -37.18 17.03 15.59
CA PRO A 2 -36.73 16.23 14.44
C PRO A 2 -36.04 14.96 14.95
N ASP A 3 -36.21 13.86 14.23
CA ASP A 3 -35.56 12.59 14.56
C ASP A 3 -34.05 12.68 14.29
N PHE A 4 -33.26 12.02 15.12
CA PHE A 4 -31.81 11.96 14.95
C PHE A 4 -31.46 11.02 13.80
N ALA A 5 -30.77 11.55 12.78
CA ALA A 5 -30.17 10.79 11.71
C ALA A 5 -28.65 10.80 11.88
N TYR A 6 -28.07 9.62 12.12
CA TYR A 6 -26.63 9.43 12.19
C TYR A 6 -26.01 9.45 10.78
N GLU A 7 -24.86 10.11 10.65
CA GLU A 7 -24.00 10.04 9.48
C GLU A 7 -22.55 10.01 9.95
N ASP A 8 -21.73 9.19 9.30
CA ASP A 8 -20.29 9.15 9.57
C ASP A 8 -19.64 10.48 9.19
N MET A 9 -18.70 10.96 10.02
CA MET A 9 -17.96 12.18 9.73
C MET A 9 -17.10 12.07 8.45
N LEU A 10 -16.63 10.85 8.16
CA LEU A 10 -15.76 10.54 7.01
C LEU A 10 -16.25 9.24 6.36
N PRO A 11 -17.28 9.29 5.50
CA PRO A 11 -17.76 8.10 4.81
C PRO A 11 -16.66 7.56 3.89
N ILE A 12 -16.41 6.25 3.99
CA ILE A 12 -15.43 5.57 3.14
C ILE A 12 -16.07 5.19 1.80
N GLY A 13 -15.30 5.33 0.72
CA GLY A 13 -15.71 4.93 -0.62
C GLY A 13 -15.42 3.46 -0.91
N GLU A 14 -15.63 3.06 -2.16
CA GLU A 14 -15.27 1.74 -2.66
C GLU A 14 -13.75 1.51 -2.59
N ASP A 15 -13.35 0.33 -2.11
CA ASP A 15 -11.94 -0.09 -2.13
C ASP A 15 -11.59 -0.74 -3.46
N THR A 16 -10.79 -0.04 -4.26
CA THR A 16 -10.31 -0.52 -5.56
C THR A 16 -8.89 -1.11 -5.48
N THR A 17 -8.37 -1.37 -4.28
CA THR A 17 -7.00 -1.85 -4.07
C THR A 17 -6.89 -3.33 -4.41
N THR A 18 -5.85 -3.71 -5.16
CA THR A 18 -5.52 -5.13 -5.37
C THR A 18 -4.73 -5.68 -4.19
N TYR A 19 -5.16 -6.81 -3.64
CA TYR A 19 -4.50 -7.50 -2.53
C TYR A 19 -3.81 -8.79 -2.99
N ARG A 20 -2.69 -9.10 -2.36
CA ARG A 20 -1.99 -10.39 -2.45
C ARG A 20 -2.14 -11.11 -1.12
N LEU A 21 -2.63 -12.36 -1.14
CA LEU A 21 -2.68 -13.19 0.05
C LEU A 21 -1.26 -13.54 0.51
N LEU A 22 -0.94 -13.27 1.78
CA LEU A 22 0.33 -13.67 2.39
C LEU A 22 0.24 -15.07 2.99
N THR A 23 -0.79 -15.31 3.80
CA THR A 23 -1.09 -16.59 4.43
C THR A 23 -2.53 -16.59 4.93
N SER A 24 -3.08 -17.78 5.16
CA SER A 24 -4.30 -18.02 5.95
C SER A 24 -4.00 -18.57 7.34
N ASP A 25 -2.73 -18.76 7.68
CA ASP A 25 -2.32 -19.28 8.99
C ASP A 25 -2.41 -18.18 10.06
N GLY A 26 -2.68 -18.60 11.30
CA GLY A 26 -2.80 -17.67 12.42
C GLY A 26 -4.11 -16.87 12.46
N VAL A 27 -5.09 -17.20 11.61
CA VAL A 27 -6.45 -16.66 11.69
C VAL A 27 -7.47 -17.77 11.92
N GLU A 28 -8.32 -17.60 12.94
CA GLU A 28 -9.40 -18.54 13.23
C GLU A 28 -10.67 -17.82 13.70
N ALA A 29 -11.82 -18.27 13.22
CA ALA A 29 -13.10 -17.83 13.77
C ALA A 29 -13.35 -18.55 15.10
N VAL A 30 -13.73 -17.80 16.13
CA VAL A 30 -14.03 -18.33 17.47
C VAL A 30 -15.37 -17.80 17.95
N THR A 31 -16.15 -18.65 18.61
CA THR A 31 -17.42 -18.24 19.23
C THR A 31 -17.15 -17.59 20.59
N GLY A 32 -17.56 -16.34 20.74
CA GLY A 32 -17.51 -15.60 21.98
C GLY A 32 -18.83 -15.64 22.77
N PRO A 33 -18.94 -14.81 23.82
CA PRO A 33 -20.15 -14.71 24.64
C PRO A 33 -21.39 -14.41 23.79
N ASP A 34 -22.53 -14.95 24.24
CA ASP A 34 -23.84 -14.76 23.62
C ASP A 34 -23.93 -15.18 22.13
N GLY A 35 -23.02 -16.04 21.68
CA GLY A 35 -22.98 -16.55 20.30
C GLY A 35 -22.33 -15.60 19.30
N THR A 36 -21.68 -14.53 19.75
CA THR A 36 -20.99 -13.57 18.88
C THR A 36 -19.77 -14.23 18.22
N GLU A 37 -19.61 -14.12 16.90
CA GLU A 37 -18.39 -14.58 16.21
C GLU A 37 -17.26 -13.55 16.33
N PHE A 38 -16.08 -14.00 16.72
CA PHE A 38 -14.85 -13.22 16.75
C PHE A 38 -13.82 -13.83 15.80
N LEU A 39 -12.93 -13.00 15.26
CA LEU A 39 -11.73 -13.46 14.57
C LEU A 39 -10.54 -13.37 15.52
N ARG A 40 -9.96 -14.52 15.88
CA ARG A 40 -8.67 -14.54 16.59
C ARG A 40 -7.56 -14.49 15.55
N VAL A 41 -6.62 -13.56 15.75
CA VAL A 41 -5.44 -13.36 14.92
C VAL A 41 -4.21 -13.55 15.80
N SER A 42 -3.24 -14.36 15.35
CA SER A 42 -2.01 -14.59 16.11
C SER A 42 -1.00 -13.45 15.95
N ASP A 43 -0.09 -13.33 16.92
CA ASP A 43 1.00 -12.36 16.88
C ASP A 43 1.93 -12.62 15.67
N GLU A 44 2.15 -13.88 15.30
CA GLU A 44 2.94 -14.26 14.13
C GLU A 44 2.33 -13.79 12.81
N ALA A 45 1.00 -13.85 12.67
CA ALA A 45 0.31 -13.34 11.48
C ALA A 45 0.48 -11.82 11.36
N MET A 46 0.37 -11.09 12.47
CA MET A 46 0.61 -9.65 12.51
C MET A 46 2.07 -9.29 12.21
N ARG A 47 3.02 -10.06 12.74
CA ARG A 47 4.45 -9.87 12.49
C ARG A 47 4.80 -10.08 11.01
N LEU A 48 4.30 -11.17 10.40
CA LEU A 48 4.49 -11.46 8.97
C LEU A 48 3.93 -10.32 8.10
N LEU A 49 2.72 -9.83 8.44
CA LEU A 49 2.09 -8.74 7.71
C LEU A 49 2.95 -7.46 7.78
N ALA A 50 3.38 -7.08 8.98
CA ALA A 50 4.18 -5.87 9.17
C ALA A 50 5.55 -5.96 8.49
N GLU A 51 6.26 -7.09 8.63
CA GLU A 51 7.56 -7.32 8.00
C GLU A 51 7.45 -7.26 6.47
N THR A 52 6.45 -7.95 5.91
CA THR A 52 6.22 -7.95 4.45
C THR A 52 5.85 -6.56 3.95
N ALA A 53 4.97 -5.85 4.65
CA ALA A 53 4.56 -4.51 4.26
C ALA A 53 5.72 -3.51 4.29
N MET A 54 6.55 -3.56 5.33
CA MET A 54 7.71 -2.68 5.47
C MET A 54 8.80 -2.98 4.44
N HIS A 55 9.01 -4.24 4.09
CA HIS A 55 9.85 -4.60 2.95
C HIS A 55 9.27 -4.05 1.65
N ASP A 56 8.00 -4.36 1.35
CA ASP A 56 7.40 -4.03 0.05
C ASP A 56 7.29 -2.51 -0.16
N ILE A 57 7.00 -1.71 0.89
CA ILE A 57 6.94 -0.25 0.77
C ILE A 57 8.31 0.40 0.56
N ALA A 58 9.39 -0.22 1.06
CA ALA A 58 10.74 0.29 0.89
C ALA A 58 11.30 0.02 -0.52
N HIS A 59 10.76 -0.97 -1.23
CA HIS A 59 11.30 -1.46 -2.50
C HIS A 59 10.37 -1.28 -3.71
N TYR A 60 9.07 -1.12 -3.49
CA TYR A 60 8.07 -1.05 -4.56
C TYR A 60 7.23 0.23 -4.48
N LEU A 61 6.73 0.66 -5.64
CA LEU A 61 5.82 1.79 -5.77
C LEU A 61 4.51 1.34 -6.42
N ARG A 62 3.42 2.04 -6.11
CA ARG A 62 2.12 1.79 -6.75
C ARG A 62 2.21 2.01 -8.27
N PRO A 63 1.58 1.18 -9.11
CA PRO A 63 1.56 1.36 -10.56
C PRO A 63 1.07 2.75 -11.00
N ALA A 64 0.09 3.31 -10.29
CA ALA A 64 -0.44 4.64 -10.57
C ALA A 64 0.63 5.74 -10.44
N HIS A 65 1.55 5.63 -9.47
CA HIS A 65 2.64 6.59 -9.30
C HIS A 65 3.70 6.42 -10.39
N LEU A 66 4.07 5.19 -10.73
CA LEU A 66 5.00 4.92 -11.84
C LEU A 66 4.45 5.44 -13.19
N ALA A 67 3.14 5.33 -13.41
CA ALA A 67 2.48 5.88 -14.58
C ALA A 67 2.56 7.41 -14.64
N GLN A 68 2.54 8.10 -13.49
CA GLN A 68 2.75 9.56 -13.44
C GLN A 68 4.17 9.93 -13.90
N LEU A 69 5.20 9.20 -13.43
CA LEU A 69 6.57 9.42 -13.88
C LEU A 69 6.73 9.15 -15.38
N ARG A 70 6.09 8.07 -15.89
CA ARG A 70 6.10 7.78 -17.33
C ARG A 70 5.47 8.91 -18.13
N LYS A 71 4.34 9.46 -17.66
CA LYS A 71 3.64 10.55 -18.33
C LYS A 71 4.53 11.78 -18.54
N ILE A 72 5.42 12.10 -17.59
CA ILE A 72 6.39 13.21 -17.72
C ILE A 72 7.32 12.98 -18.92
N LEU A 73 7.73 11.74 -19.20
CA LEU A 73 8.61 11.42 -20.33
C LEU A 73 7.91 11.62 -21.68
N ASP A 74 6.61 11.33 -21.74
CA ASP A 74 5.79 11.42 -22.95
C ASP A 74 5.24 12.83 -23.21
N ASP A 75 5.28 13.70 -22.20
CA ASP A 75 4.74 15.05 -22.29
C ASP A 75 5.64 15.95 -23.16
N PRO A 76 5.16 16.51 -24.29
CA PRO A 76 5.94 17.42 -25.12
C PRO A 76 6.25 18.75 -24.43
N ASP A 77 5.44 19.16 -23.44
CA ASP A 77 5.60 20.42 -22.72
C ASP A 77 6.51 20.29 -21.49
N ALA A 78 6.85 19.07 -21.07
CA ALA A 78 7.79 18.83 -19.97
C ALA A 78 9.22 19.24 -20.35
N SER A 79 9.89 19.92 -19.43
CA SER A 79 11.25 20.38 -19.66
C SER A 79 12.23 19.19 -19.74
N ASN A 80 13.41 19.44 -20.30
CA ASN A 80 14.48 18.44 -20.31
C ASN A 80 14.88 18.01 -18.89
N ASN A 81 14.78 18.91 -17.91
CA ASN A 81 15.10 18.60 -16.52
C ASN A 81 14.02 17.71 -15.88
N ASP A 82 12.74 17.97 -16.16
CA ASP A 82 11.65 17.10 -15.68
C ASP A 82 11.81 15.68 -16.20
N LYS A 83 12.12 15.54 -17.49
CA LYS A 83 12.36 14.24 -18.14
C LYS A 83 13.60 13.55 -17.58
N PHE A 84 14.67 14.30 -17.33
CA PHE A 84 15.89 13.78 -16.71
C PHE A 84 15.61 13.21 -15.30
N VAL A 85 14.95 13.99 -14.45
CA VAL A 85 14.61 13.58 -13.08
C VAL A 85 13.66 12.38 -13.07
N ALA A 86 12.60 12.42 -13.88
CA ALA A 86 11.63 11.32 -13.96
C ALA A 86 12.29 10.00 -14.42
N LEU A 87 13.20 10.07 -15.39
CA LEU A 87 13.96 8.92 -15.85
C LEU A 87 14.86 8.34 -14.75
N ASP A 88 15.54 9.19 -13.99
CA ASP A 88 16.42 8.73 -12.90
C ASP A 88 15.61 8.13 -11.73
N LEU A 89 14.44 8.69 -11.41
CA LEU A 89 13.51 8.10 -10.44
C LEU A 89 13.01 6.71 -10.90
N LEU A 90 12.70 6.54 -12.19
CA LEU A 90 12.31 5.24 -12.75
C LEU A 90 13.45 4.21 -12.73
N LYS A 91 14.69 4.64 -13.01
CA LYS A 91 15.87 3.76 -12.86
C LYS A 91 16.07 3.35 -11.41
N ASN A 92 15.94 4.28 -10.48
CA ASN A 92 16.04 4.02 -9.05
C ASN A 92 14.98 3.00 -8.59
N ALA A 93 13.73 3.18 -9.04
CA ALA A 93 12.66 2.21 -8.78
C ALA A 93 12.97 0.82 -9.31
N ASN A 94 13.53 0.71 -10.51
CA ASN A 94 13.94 -0.58 -11.08
C ASN A 94 15.09 -1.25 -10.31
N ILE A 95 16.06 -0.47 -9.81
CA ILE A 95 17.14 -0.98 -8.96
C ILE A 95 16.58 -1.44 -7.62
N SER A 96 15.74 -0.62 -7.00
CA SER A 96 15.20 -0.90 -5.67
C SER A 96 14.30 -2.13 -5.64
N ALA A 97 13.57 -2.39 -6.73
CA ALA A 97 12.75 -3.59 -6.91
C ALA A 97 13.56 -4.91 -6.81
N GLY A 98 14.90 -4.85 -6.90
CA GLY A 98 15.77 -5.99 -6.63
C GLY A 98 15.86 -6.40 -5.15
N GLY A 99 15.27 -5.65 -4.22
CA GLY A 99 15.17 -6.02 -2.81
C GLY A 99 16.46 -5.88 -1.99
N VAL A 100 17.50 -5.26 -2.56
CA VAL A 100 18.80 -5.06 -1.87
C VAL A 100 18.99 -3.62 -1.42
N LEU A 101 18.72 -2.65 -2.32
CA LEU A 101 18.84 -1.22 -2.02
C LEU A 101 17.43 -0.63 -1.87
N PRO A 102 17.13 0.11 -0.78
CA PRO A 102 15.83 0.76 -0.63
C PRO A 102 15.66 1.91 -1.63
N MET A 103 14.42 2.30 -1.88
CA MET A 103 14.06 3.39 -2.80
C MET A 103 14.69 4.72 -2.39
N CYS A 104 14.85 4.92 -1.08
CA CYS A 104 15.41 6.10 -0.47
C CYS A 104 16.36 5.66 0.66
N GLN A 105 17.43 6.42 0.89
CA GLN A 105 18.29 6.25 2.05
C GLN A 105 17.57 6.52 3.37
N ASP A 106 16.52 7.35 3.31
CA ASP A 106 15.64 7.66 4.43
C ASP A 106 14.41 6.73 4.34
N THR A 107 14.45 5.63 5.10
CA THR A 107 13.49 4.52 4.99
C THR A 107 12.20 4.74 5.78
N GLY A 108 12.01 5.92 6.36
CA GLY A 108 10.87 6.28 7.19
C GLY A 108 11.14 7.54 7.99
#